data_AF-A0A1Y3WII1-F1
#
_entry.id   AF-A0A1Y3WII1-F1
#
_cell.length_a   1.000
_cell.length_b   1.000
_cell.length_c   1.000
_cell.angle_alpha   90.00
_cell.angle_beta   90.00
_cell.angle_gamma   90.00
#
_symmetry.space_group_name_H-M   'P 1'
#
loop_
_entity.id
_entity.type
_entity.pdbx_description
1 polymer ?
#
loop_
_entity_poly.entity_id
_entity_poly.type
_entity_poly.pdbx_seq_one_letter_code
_entity_poly.pdbx_strand_id
1 'polypeptide(L)'
;MQRRRGYMQFLILVLLLILEGAAIPKFQNDASYFSLGKSVVSEEFFRSHELTEEMVSYMRTSKEPGRAAGLFLLEQNFHSDISFPSLTKQNFQKIEKQWRASPSYSAYMAACEKIWADVRYFPVMFWKEEPDLTVTYEDSWMYERTYGGKRGHEGTDLMASENKRGIFPIVSMTDGTVTSKGWLPKGGWRIGITAPHGGYFYYAHLDSYADVEIGEEIEAGDLIGYMGDSGYGDEGTTGKFPVHLHLGIYLEEPDEEISINPYWILRYAEDSKLFCRKSD
;
A
#
# COMPACT_ATOMS: atom_id res chain seq x y z
N MET A 1 -67.27 -7.89 5.57
CA MET A 1 -66.28 -6.87 6.00
C MET A 1 -64.96 -7.44 6.53
N GLN A 2 -64.97 -8.48 7.37
CA GLN A 2 -63.75 -9.07 7.96
C GLN A 2 -62.69 -9.55 6.94
N ARG A 3 -63.11 -10.23 5.86
CA ARG A 3 -62.20 -10.78 4.82
C ARG A 3 -61.41 -9.70 4.06
N ARG A 4 -62.03 -8.54 3.76
CA ARG A 4 -61.35 -7.39 3.13
C ARG A 4 -60.38 -6.70 4.09
N ARG A 5 -60.71 -6.68 5.39
CA ARG A 5 -59.86 -6.09 6.44
C ARG A 5 -58.59 -6.91 6.65
N GLY A 6 -58.70 -8.24 6.67
CA GLY A 6 -57.54 -9.14 6.74
C GLY A 6 -56.63 -9.06 5.51
N TYR A 7 -57.20 -8.94 4.31
CA TYR A 7 -56.42 -8.79 3.08
C TYR A 7 -55.64 -7.46 3.03
N MET A 8 -56.27 -6.37 3.49
CA MET A 8 -55.63 -5.06 3.59
C MET A 8 -54.52 -5.04 4.65
N GLN A 9 -54.72 -5.70 5.80
CA GLN A 9 -53.68 -5.86 6.82
C GLN A 9 -52.48 -6.68 6.32
N PHE A 10 -52.75 -7.74 5.55
CA PHE A 10 -51.70 -8.53 4.90
C PHE A 10 -50.89 -7.71 3.89
N LEU A 11 -51.56 -6.92 3.04
CA LEU A 11 -50.88 -6.03 2.07
C LEU A 11 -50.02 -4.96 2.76
N ILE A 12 -50.49 -4.39 3.88
CA ILE A 12 -49.70 -3.43 4.66
C ILE A 12 -48.46 -4.09 5.26
N LEU A 13 -48.57 -5.31 5.79
CA LEU A 13 -47.42 -6.06 6.32
C LEU A 13 -46.40 -6.39 5.23
N VAL A 14 -46.85 -6.82 4.05
CA VAL A 14 -45.95 -7.07 2.90
C VAL A 14 -45.26 -5.78 2.45
N LEU A 15 -45.98 -4.65 2.39
CA LEU A 15 -45.40 -3.36 2.04
C LEU A 15 -44.37 -2.90 3.08
N LEU A 16 -44.64 -3.09 4.38
CA LEU A 16 -43.71 -2.78 5.46
C LEU A 16 -42.45 -3.64 5.38
N LEU A 17 -42.57 -4.94 5.12
CA LEU A 17 -41.42 -5.82 4.93
C LEU A 17 -40.58 -5.44 3.69
N ILE A 18 -41.22 -5.01 2.60
CA ILE A 18 -40.51 -4.50 1.40
C ILE A 18 -39.80 -3.18 1.73
N LEU A 19 -40.47 -2.28 2.45
CA LEU A 19 -39.89 -1.00 2.88
C LEU A 19 -38.71 -1.20 3.84
N GLU A 20 -38.83 -2.10 4.81
CA GLU A 20 -37.73 -2.45 5.72
C GLU A 20 -36.56 -3.08 4.96
N GLY A 21 -36.83 -4.04 4.07
CA GLY A 21 -35.82 -4.69 3.23
C GLY A 21 -35.08 -3.74 2.28
N ALA A 22 -35.70 -2.62 1.88
CA ALA A 22 -35.07 -1.60 1.05
C ALA A 22 -34.44 -0.45 1.87
N ALA A 23 -35.04 -0.09 3.01
CA ALA A 23 -34.61 1.03 3.83
C ALA A 23 -33.36 0.68 4.65
N ILE A 24 -33.28 -0.52 5.23
CA ILE A 24 -32.14 -0.91 6.08
C ILE A 24 -30.81 -0.88 5.30
N PRO A 25 -30.70 -1.52 4.11
CA PRO A 25 -29.47 -1.43 3.32
C PRO A 25 -29.16 -0.01 2.87
N LYS A 26 -30.19 0.80 2.57
CA LYS A 26 -30.00 2.21 2.21
C LYS A 26 -29.46 3.03 3.37
N PHE A 27 -30.00 2.86 4.59
CA PHE A 27 -29.52 3.55 5.77
C PHE A 27 -28.10 3.12 6.16
N GLN A 28 -27.76 1.83 6.01
CA GLN A 28 -26.40 1.33 6.22
C GLN A 28 -25.43 1.96 5.22
N ASN A 29 -25.78 1.98 3.92
CA ASN A 29 -24.95 2.62 2.90
C ASN A 29 -24.79 4.13 3.16
N ASP A 30 -25.88 4.84 3.46
CA ASP A 30 -25.84 6.26 3.77
C ASP A 30 -24.93 6.53 4.99
N ALA A 31 -25.02 5.70 6.04
CA ALA A 31 -24.14 5.78 7.20
C ALA A 31 -22.66 5.55 6.85
N SER A 32 -22.35 4.57 6.00
CA SER A 32 -21.00 4.30 5.50
C SER A 32 -20.39 5.47 4.72
N TYR A 33 -21.20 6.21 3.94
CA TYR A 33 -20.72 7.38 3.21
C TYR A 33 -20.40 8.56 4.11
N PHE A 34 -21.16 8.73 5.21
CA PHE A 34 -20.89 9.75 6.22
C PHE A 34 -19.77 9.37 7.19
N SER A 35 -19.51 8.08 7.40
CA SER A 35 -18.42 7.60 8.25
C SER A 35 -17.05 7.63 7.58
N LEU A 36 -16.98 7.82 6.25
CA LEU A 36 -15.74 8.17 5.57
C LEU A 36 -15.27 9.56 6.02
N GLY A 37 -14.56 9.59 7.14
CA GLY A 37 -14.05 10.80 7.79
C GLY A 37 -12.83 11.39 7.08
N LYS A 38 -12.45 12.60 7.50
CA LYS A 38 -11.26 13.29 6.97
C LYS A 38 -9.94 12.62 7.37
N SER A 39 -9.94 11.86 8.47
CA SER A 39 -8.78 11.14 9.01
C SER A 39 -8.72 9.67 8.56
N VAL A 40 -9.47 9.29 7.51
CA VAL A 40 -9.55 7.89 7.05
C VAL A 40 -8.17 7.29 6.74
N VAL A 41 -7.21 8.10 6.32
CA VAL A 41 -5.85 7.64 6.02
C VAL A 41 -5.08 7.18 7.26
N SER A 42 -5.42 7.70 8.44
CA SER A 42 -4.83 7.30 9.72
C SER A 42 -5.46 6.03 10.30
N GLU A 43 -6.59 5.57 9.74
CA GLU A 43 -7.29 4.38 10.22
C GLU A 43 -6.53 3.10 9.86
N GLU A 44 -6.58 2.11 10.76
CA GLU A 44 -5.80 0.87 10.60
C GLU A 44 -6.14 0.13 9.30
N PHE A 45 -7.40 0.08 8.89
CA PHE A 45 -7.78 -0.61 7.66
C PHE A 45 -7.16 0.02 6.41
N PHE A 46 -6.94 1.34 6.43
CA PHE A 46 -6.28 2.03 5.34
C PHE A 46 -4.78 1.78 5.44
N ARG A 47 -4.20 1.85 6.63
CA ARG A 47 -2.75 1.69 6.82
C ARG A 47 -2.28 0.26 6.58
N SER A 48 -3.01 -0.76 7.00
CA SER A 48 -2.71 -2.17 6.72
C SER A 48 -2.81 -2.51 5.24
N HIS A 49 -3.57 -1.70 4.47
CA HIS A 49 -3.69 -1.73 3.02
C HIS A 49 -4.04 -3.13 2.47
N GLU A 50 -4.83 -3.90 3.23
CA GLU A 50 -5.10 -5.31 2.97
C GLU A 50 -5.85 -5.55 1.65
N LEU A 51 -5.19 -6.21 0.69
CA LEU A 51 -5.79 -6.70 -0.55
C LEU A 51 -5.90 -8.24 -0.54
N THR A 52 -6.32 -8.81 -1.67
CA THR A 52 -6.31 -10.25 -1.90
C THR A 52 -5.49 -10.59 -3.15
N GLU A 53 -5.05 -11.84 -3.27
CA GLU A 53 -4.40 -12.33 -4.49
C GLU A 53 -5.24 -12.12 -5.76
N GLU A 54 -6.55 -12.34 -5.64
CA GLU A 54 -7.49 -12.12 -6.74
C GLU A 54 -7.51 -10.65 -7.15
N MET A 55 -7.48 -9.74 -6.15
CA MET A 55 -7.45 -8.31 -6.40
C MET A 55 -6.14 -7.86 -7.04
N VAL A 56 -4.99 -8.36 -6.56
CA VAL A 56 -3.68 -8.07 -7.18
C VAL A 56 -3.65 -8.55 -8.64
N SER A 57 -4.18 -9.76 -8.90
CA SER A 57 -4.31 -10.29 -10.26
C SER A 57 -5.19 -9.41 -11.14
N TYR A 58 -6.34 -8.97 -10.63
CA TYR A 58 -7.21 -8.02 -11.34
C TYR A 58 -6.48 -6.71 -11.66
N MET A 59 -5.76 -6.13 -10.68
CA MET A 59 -5.03 -4.86 -10.84
C MET A 59 -4.02 -4.93 -11.98
N ARG A 60 -3.28 -6.02 -12.13
CA ARG A 60 -2.29 -6.22 -13.21
C ARG A 60 -2.90 -6.17 -14.62
N THR A 61 -4.20 -6.42 -14.74
CA THR A 61 -4.95 -6.34 -16.00
C THR A 61 -5.76 -5.04 -16.15
N SER A 62 -5.86 -4.26 -15.07
CA SER A 62 -6.64 -3.01 -15.03
C SER A 62 -5.87 -1.86 -15.67
N LYS A 63 -6.60 -0.94 -16.31
CA LYS A 63 -6.03 0.33 -16.79
C LYS A 63 -5.85 1.37 -15.68
N GLU A 64 -6.52 1.16 -14.55
CA GLU A 64 -6.51 2.08 -13.40
C GLU A 64 -6.32 1.25 -12.11
N PRO A 65 -5.15 0.62 -11.91
CA PRO A 65 -4.92 -0.33 -10.81
C PRO A 65 -5.09 0.31 -9.43
N GLY A 66 -4.46 1.46 -9.19
CA GLY A 66 -4.56 2.17 -7.90
C GLY A 66 -5.98 2.63 -7.56
N ARG A 67 -6.72 3.08 -8.59
CA ARG A 67 -8.14 3.45 -8.44
C ARG A 67 -8.98 2.24 -8.02
N ALA A 68 -8.74 1.09 -8.64
CA ALA A 68 -9.43 -0.14 -8.30
C ALA A 68 -9.06 -0.63 -6.88
N ALA A 69 -7.78 -0.55 -6.49
CA ALA A 69 -7.32 -0.90 -5.14
C ALA A 69 -8.03 -0.07 -4.07
N GLY A 70 -8.09 1.26 -4.24
CA GLY A 70 -8.80 2.14 -3.29
C GLY A 70 -10.29 1.81 -3.18
N LEU A 71 -10.98 1.62 -4.31
CA LEU A 71 -12.39 1.24 -4.29
C LEU A 71 -12.63 -0.13 -3.63
N PHE A 72 -11.71 -1.07 -3.83
CA PHE A 72 -11.75 -2.38 -3.19
C PHE A 72 -11.60 -2.26 -1.66
N LEU A 73 -10.59 -1.52 -1.20
CA LEU A 73 -10.35 -1.27 0.21
C LEU A 73 -11.55 -0.60 0.90
N LEU A 74 -12.15 0.41 0.27
CA LEU A 74 -13.36 1.05 0.78
C LEU A 74 -14.51 0.06 0.94
N GLU A 75 -14.84 -0.65 -0.15
CA GLU A 75 -16.02 -1.50 -0.14
C GLU A 75 -15.86 -2.67 0.82
N GLN A 76 -14.67 -3.28 0.88
CA GLN A 76 -14.41 -4.39 1.80
C GLN A 76 -14.57 -3.98 3.26
N ASN A 77 -14.17 -2.76 3.64
CA ASN A 77 -14.15 -2.34 5.04
C ASN A 77 -15.44 -1.69 5.52
N PHE A 78 -16.20 -1.04 4.63
CA PHE A 78 -17.47 -0.40 5.00
C PHE A 78 -18.70 -1.25 4.65
N HIS A 79 -18.55 -2.29 3.84
CA HIS A 79 -19.63 -3.21 3.45
C HIS A 79 -19.21 -4.69 3.58
N SER A 80 -18.36 -5.02 4.56
CA SER A 80 -17.78 -6.35 4.81
C SER A 80 -18.79 -7.51 4.93
N ASP A 81 -20.04 -7.21 5.32
CA ASP A 81 -21.11 -8.20 5.47
C ASP A 81 -21.62 -8.74 4.12
N ILE A 82 -21.18 -8.15 3.00
CA ILE A 82 -21.48 -8.59 1.64
C ILE A 82 -20.17 -8.98 0.96
N SER A 83 -20.09 -10.21 0.44
CA SER A 83 -18.97 -10.62 -0.42
C SER A 83 -18.76 -9.57 -1.50
N PHE A 84 -17.52 -9.08 -1.66
CA PHE A 84 -17.20 -8.11 -2.70
C PHE A 84 -17.75 -8.65 -4.04
N PRO A 85 -18.51 -7.84 -4.80
CA PRO A 85 -19.04 -8.27 -6.09
C PRO A 85 -17.91 -8.75 -7.00
N SER A 86 -18.17 -9.62 -7.98
CA SER A 86 -17.11 -10.10 -8.88
C SER A 86 -16.20 -8.97 -9.39
N LEU A 87 -14.88 -9.20 -9.38
CA LEU A 87 -13.86 -8.23 -9.76
C LEU A 87 -13.96 -7.88 -11.25
N THR A 88 -14.87 -6.96 -11.56
CA THR A 88 -15.18 -6.53 -12.92
C THR A 88 -15.25 -5.03 -12.99
N LYS A 89 -14.83 -4.47 -14.12
CA LYS A 89 -14.90 -3.03 -14.38
C LYS A 89 -16.29 -2.44 -14.11
N GLN A 90 -17.35 -3.17 -14.47
CA GLN A 90 -18.73 -2.70 -14.30
C GLN A 90 -19.13 -2.59 -12.82
N ASN A 91 -18.69 -3.53 -11.98
CA ASN A 91 -18.93 -3.47 -10.54
C ASN A 91 -18.15 -2.33 -9.89
N PHE A 92 -16.87 -2.14 -10.22
CA PHE A 92 -16.09 -0.99 -9.74
C PHE A 92 -16.72 0.35 -10.13
N GLN A 93 -17.23 0.49 -11.36
CA GLN A 93 -17.94 1.70 -11.80
C GLN A 93 -19.21 1.95 -10.99
N LYS A 94 -19.95 0.90 -10.62
CA LYS A 94 -21.16 1.01 -9.79
C LYS A 94 -20.81 1.42 -8.36
N ILE A 95 -19.83 0.76 -7.75
CA ILE A 95 -19.33 1.05 -6.40
C ILE A 95 -18.86 2.50 -6.33
N GLU A 96 -18.02 2.91 -7.28
CA GLU A 96 -17.53 4.28 -7.36
C GLU A 96 -18.65 5.32 -7.47
N LYS A 97 -19.67 5.06 -8.31
CA LYS A 97 -20.80 5.97 -8.45
C LYS A 97 -21.50 6.21 -7.11
N GLN A 98 -21.52 5.22 -6.23
CA GLN A 98 -22.10 5.33 -4.91
C GLN A 98 -21.17 6.11 -3.96
N TRP A 99 -19.90 5.73 -3.90
CA TRP A 99 -18.91 6.38 -3.02
C TRP A 99 -18.68 7.86 -3.34
N ARG A 100 -18.86 8.29 -4.60
CA ARG A 100 -18.83 9.71 -4.99
C ARG A 100 -19.86 10.59 -4.26
N ALA A 101 -20.87 10.00 -3.61
CA ALA A 101 -21.79 10.74 -2.77
C ALA A 101 -21.14 11.20 -1.44
N SER A 102 -20.06 10.54 -1.00
CA SER A 102 -19.33 10.95 0.19
C SER A 102 -18.49 12.22 -0.08
N PRO A 103 -18.58 13.25 0.79
CA PRO A 103 -17.75 14.44 0.67
C PRO A 103 -16.24 14.18 0.76
N SER A 104 -15.83 13.09 1.42
CA SER A 104 -14.42 12.73 1.63
C SER A 104 -13.85 11.85 0.53
N TYR A 105 -14.67 11.38 -0.41
CA TYR A 105 -14.26 10.44 -1.45
C TYR A 105 -13.08 10.94 -2.29
N SER A 106 -13.11 12.21 -2.71
CA SER A 106 -12.02 12.77 -3.52
C SER A 106 -10.69 12.83 -2.77
N ALA A 107 -10.72 13.18 -1.48
CA ALA A 107 -9.51 13.21 -0.65
C ALA A 107 -8.98 11.78 -0.41
N TYR A 108 -9.87 10.83 -0.14
CA TYR A 108 -9.52 9.42 -0.02
C TYR A 108 -8.84 8.88 -1.29
N MET A 109 -9.43 9.12 -2.47
CA MET A 109 -8.85 8.63 -3.73
C MET A 109 -7.51 9.30 -4.05
N ALA A 110 -7.34 10.59 -3.72
CA ALA A 110 -6.06 11.27 -3.86
C ALA A 110 -4.99 10.62 -2.96
N ALA A 111 -5.34 10.20 -1.75
CA ALA A 111 -4.43 9.44 -0.88
C ALA A 111 -4.08 8.07 -1.47
N CYS A 112 -5.03 7.36 -2.11
CA CYS A 112 -4.72 6.15 -2.85
C CYS A 112 -3.79 6.42 -4.06
N GLU A 113 -3.96 7.54 -4.76
CA GLU A 113 -3.09 7.92 -5.88
C GLU A 113 -1.64 8.13 -5.43
N LYS A 114 -1.42 8.79 -4.26
CA LYS A 114 -0.09 8.93 -3.64
C LYS A 114 0.63 7.57 -3.46
N ILE A 115 -0.10 6.48 -3.24
CA ILE A 115 0.45 5.14 -2.99
C ILE A 115 0.69 4.38 -4.28
N TRP A 116 -0.25 4.47 -5.24
CA TRP A 116 -0.32 3.52 -6.35
C TRP A 116 0.02 4.12 -7.73
N ALA A 117 -0.15 5.42 -7.95
CA ALA A 117 -0.08 5.99 -9.30
C ALA A 117 1.33 5.91 -9.92
N ASP A 118 2.34 6.06 -9.06
CA ASP A 118 3.74 6.21 -9.47
C ASP A 118 4.55 4.93 -9.39
N VAL A 119 4.00 3.84 -8.84
CA VAL A 119 4.70 2.55 -8.74
C VAL A 119 4.89 1.96 -10.14
N ARG A 120 6.14 1.68 -10.50
CA ARG A 120 6.54 1.10 -11.79
C ARG A 120 7.33 -0.19 -11.65
N TYR A 121 8.25 -0.26 -10.68
CA TYR A 121 9.17 -1.39 -10.55
C TYR A 121 9.20 -1.98 -9.14
N PHE A 122 9.57 -3.25 -9.07
CA PHE A 122 10.01 -3.89 -7.83
C PHE A 122 11.35 -3.28 -7.38
N PRO A 123 11.57 -3.00 -6.09
CA PRO A 123 12.70 -2.18 -5.62
C PRO A 123 14.06 -2.88 -5.66
N VAL A 124 14.12 -4.16 -6.02
CA VAL A 124 15.36 -4.95 -6.06
C VAL A 124 15.60 -5.41 -7.48
N MET A 125 16.81 -5.16 -8.00
CA MET A 125 17.28 -5.76 -9.25
C MET A 125 17.88 -7.14 -9.02
N PHE A 126 17.76 -8.01 -10.02
CA PHE A 126 18.29 -9.37 -9.97
C PHE A 126 19.38 -9.59 -11.02
N TRP A 127 20.39 -10.37 -10.68
CA TRP A 127 21.47 -10.73 -11.58
C TRP A 127 21.02 -11.85 -12.51
N LYS A 128 21.09 -11.62 -13.84
CA LYS A 128 20.69 -12.65 -14.81
C LYS A 128 21.54 -13.92 -14.71
N GLU A 129 22.80 -13.78 -14.32
CA GLU A 129 23.76 -14.87 -14.22
C GLU A 129 23.72 -15.60 -12.87
N GLU A 130 22.98 -15.12 -11.88
CA GLU A 130 22.93 -15.69 -10.52
C GLU A 130 21.46 -15.86 -10.06
N PRO A 131 20.71 -16.80 -10.67
CA PRO A 131 19.26 -16.95 -10.42
C PRO A 131 18.90 -17.37 -8.98
N ASP A 132 19.87 -17.88 -8.22
CA ASP A 132 19.69 -18.26 -6.81
C ASP A 132 19.75 -17.06 -5.85
N LEU A 133 20.26 -15.90 -6.33
CA LEU A 133 20.22 -14.63 -5.61
C LEU A 133 18.81 -14.05 -5.73
N THR A 134 18.03 -14.27 -4.69
CA THR A 134 16.61 -13.91 -4.62
C THR A 134 16.33 -13.14 -3.33
N VAL A 135 15.11 -12.63 -3.22
CA VAL A 135 14.63 -12.01 -1.97
C VAL A 135 13.32 -12.67 -1.56
N THR A 136 13.09 -12.74 -0.25
CA THR A 136 11.82 -13.18 0.34
C THR A 136 11.27 -12.08 1.26
N TYR A 137 9.96 -12.01 1.37
CA TYR A 137 9.28 -11.04 2.23
C TYR A 137 7.91 -11.59 2.62
N GLU A 138 7.39 -11.11 3.74
CA GLU A 138 6.07 -11.48 4.27
C GLU A 138 5.35 -10.24 4.76
N ASP A 139 4.03 -10.35 4.92
CA ASP A 139 3.25 -9.30 5.57
C ASP A 139 3.58 -9.33 7.06
N SER A 140 4.40 -8.37 7.48
CA SER A 140 4.87 -8.24 8.86
C SER A 140 4.34 -6.96 9.50
N TRP A 141 3.29 -6.38 8.92
CA TRP A 141 2.69 -5.15 9.40
C TRP A 141 2.33 -5.27 10.89
N MET A 142 2.78 -4.28 11.66
CA MET A 142 2.55 -4.19 13.11
C MET A 142 3.12 -5.34 13.96
N TYR A 143 3.95 -6.23 13.40
CA TYR A 143 4.71 -7.20 14.20
C TYR A 143 5.64 -6.47 15.19
N GLU A 144 5.82 -7.04 16.38
CA GLU A 144 6.56 -6.38 17.46
C GLU A 144 8.04 -6.17 17.10
N ARG A 145 8.51 -4.92 17.21
CA ARG A 145 9.92 -4.54 17.18
C ARG A 145 10.36 -4.06 18.56
N THR A 146 11.56 -4.43 18.97
CA THR A 146 12.08 -4.19 20.32
C THR A 146 13.24 -3.19 20.39
N TYR A 147 13.99 -3.00 19.30
CA TYR A 147 15.07 -2.01 19.27
C TYR A 147 14.53 -0.58 19.29
N GLY A 148 14.93 0.19 20.31
CA GLY A 148 14.44 1.55 20.54
C GLY A 148 13.00 1.61 21.06
N GLY A 149 12.56 0.58 21.79
CA GLY A 149 11.23 0.48 22.41
C GLY A 149 10.28 -0.48 21.68
N LYS A 150 9.17 -0.84 22.34
CA LYS A 150 8.09 -1.62 21.72
C LYS A 150 7.35 -0.76 20.70
N ARG A 151 7.36 -1.19 19.44
CA ARG A 151 6.64 -0.54 18.33
C ARG A 151 6.18 -1.59 17.31
N GLY A 152 5.22 -1.22 16.48
CA GLY A 152 4.87 -2.00 15.30
C GLY A 152 5.96 -1.90 14.23
N HIS A 153 6.04 -2.91 13.38
CA HIS A 153 6.80 -2.86 12.14
C HIS A 153 5.98 -2.16 11.06
N GLU A 154 6.32 -0.90 10.80
CA GLU A 154 5.64 -0.04 9.82
C GLU A 154 6.43 -0.03 8.51
N GLY A 155 6.33 -1.12 7.75
CA GLY A 155 7.06 -1.33 6.51
C GLY A 155 7.08 -2.80 6.08
N THR A 156 7.91 -3.13 5.10
CA THR A 156 8.15 -4.51 4.68
C THR A 156 9.64 -4.76 4.49
N ASP A 157 10.13 -5.85 5.07
CA ASP A 157 11.53 -6.27 4.96
C ASP A 157 11.67 -7.29 3.82
N LEU A 158 12.49 -6.96 2.82
CA LEU A 158 12.88 -7.86 1.74
C LEU A 158 14.23 -8.50 2.11
N MET A 159 14.16 -9.72 2.62
CA MET A 159 15.30 -10.51 3.11
C MET A 159 16.11 -11.07 1.95
N ALA A 160 17.42 -10.86 1.94
CA ALA A 160 18.32 -11.42 0.93
C ALA A 160 18.48 -12.94 1.11
N SER A 161 18.48 -13.70 0.00
CA SER A 161 18.77 -15.14 0.04
C SER A 161 20.21 -15.44 0.44
N GLU A 162 21.14 -14.57 0.04
CA GLU A 162 22.52 -14.56 0.51
C GLU A 162 22.72 -13.43 1.53
N ASN A 163 23.10 -13.78 2.75
CA ASN A 163 23.32 -12.82 3.83
C ASN A 163 24.66 -12.07 3.68
N LYS A 164 24.81 -11.33 2.58
CA LYS A 164 26.00 -10.55 2.23
C LYS A 164 25.60 -9.21 1.60
N ARG A 165 26.01 -8.12 2.26
CA ARG A 165 25.79 -6.74 1.85
C ARG A 165 26.40 -6.43 0.48
N GLY A 166 25.88 -5.43 -0.22
CA GLY A 166 26.48 -4.93 -1.47
C GLY A 166 26.20 -5.80 -2.70
N ILE A 167 25.42 -6.88 -2.57
CA ILE A 167 25.11 -7.79 -3.68
C ILE A 167 23.88 -7.34 -4.46
N PHE A 168 22.78 -7.02 -3.77
CA PHE A 168 21.49 -6.74 -4.40
C PHE A 168 21.39 -5.24 -4.71
N PRO A 169 21.33 -4.83 -5.97
CA PRO A 169 21.11 -3.43 -6.32
C PRO A 169 19.68 -3.03 -5.97
N ILE A 170 19.53 -1.85 -5.37
CA ILE A 170 18.25 -1.26 -5.01
C ILE A 170 17.94 -0.14 -5.99
N VAL A 171 16.73 -0.15 -6.54
CA VAL A 171 16.25 0.84 -7.50
C VAL A 171 15.04 1.57 -6.97
N SER A 172 14.83 2.80 -7.46
CA SER A 172 13.60 3.53 -7.16
C SER A 172 12.39 2.80 -7.76
N MET A 173 11.32 2.67 -6.97
CA MET A 173 10.06 2.08 -7.45
C MET A 173 9.28 3.06 -8.33
N THR A 174 9.55 4.36 -8.17
CA THR A 174 8.81 5.47 -8.75
C THR A 174 9.77 6.47 -9.38
N ASP A 175 9.25 7.29 -10.30
CA ASP A 175 9.89 8.58 -10.58
C ASP A 175 9.84 9.44 -9.32
N GLY A 176 10.62 10.51 -9.24
CA GLY A 176 10.46 11.50 -8.17
C GLY A 176 11.72 12.28 -7.86
N THR A 177 11.74 12.85 -6.66
CA THR A 177 12.88 13.63 -6.15
C THR A 177 13.45 12.97 -4.92
N VAL A 178 14.77 12.89 -4.82
CA VAL A 178 15.47 12.47 -3.59
C VAL A 178 15.26 13.55 -2.52
N THR A 179 14.41 13.28 -1.53
CA THR A 179 14.07 14.24 -0.47
C THR A 179 14.81 13.98 0.83
N SER A 180 15.34 12.77 1.03
CA SER A 180 16.24 12.48 2.15
C SER A 180 17.33 11.48 1.79
N LYS A 181 18.51 11.63 2.38
CA LYS A 181 19.68 10.75 2.24
C LYS A 181 20.54 10.82 3.50
N GLY A 182 21.17 9.73 3.92
CA GLY A 182 22.07 9.70 5.10
C GLY A 182 21.63 8.75 6.22
N TRP A 183 22.14 8.96 7.44
CA TRP A 183 21.99 8.03 8.56
C TRP A 183 20.76 8.29 9.44
N LEU A 184 20.10 7.21 9.86
CA LEU A 184 19.22 7.17 11.04
C LEU A 184 19.57 5.99 11.94
N PRO A 185 19.62 6.13 13.29
CA PRO A 185 19.98 5.01 14.17
C PRO A 185 19.13 3.75 13.98
N LYS A 186 17.85 3.90 13.65
CA LYS A 186 16.93 2.77 13.37
C LYS A 186 16.97 2.32 11.90
N GLY A 187 17.28 3.20 10.96
CA GLY A 187 17.20 2.92 9.52
C GLY A 187 18.56 2.65 8.86
N GLY A 188 19.66 2.86 9.57
CA GLY A 188 21.00 2.86 8.99
C GLY A 188 21.16 3.91 7.90
N TRP A 189 21.87 3.55 6.84
CA TRP A 189 21.89 4.33 5.61
C TRP A 189 20.54 4.19 4.90
N ARG A 190 19.87 5.32 4.72
CA ARG A 190 18.57 5.41 4.08
C ARG A 190 18.52 6.47 3.01
N ILE A 191 17.66 6.25 2.03
CA ILE A 191 17.28 7.23 1.03
C ILE A 191 15.75 7.30 0.97
N GLY A 192 15.23 8.50 0.73
CA GLY A 192 13.80 8.76 0.62
C GLY A 192 13.49 9.48 -0.68
N ILE A 193 12.52 8.95 -1.42
CA ILE A 193 12.07 9.47 -2.72
C ILE A 193 10.63 9.96 -2.56
N THR A 194 10.38 11.23 -2.84
CA THR A 194 9.01 11.75 -2.95
C THR A 194 8.55 11.65 -4.40
N ALA A 195 7.54 10.82 -4.63
CA ALA A 195 6.95 10.55 -5.93
C ALA A 195 6.09 11.74 -6.43
N PRO A 196 5.82 11.86 -7.74
CA PRO A 196 5.05 12.97 -8.33
C PRO A 196 3.69 13.24 -7.70
N HIS A 197 2.96 12.18 -7.29
CA HIS A 197 1.66 12.34 -6.64
C HIS A 197 1.76 12.63 -5.13
N GLY A 198 2.96 12.59 -4.55
CA GLY A 198 3.25 12.99 -3.16
C GLY A 198 3.41 11.83 -2.18
N GLY A 199 3.48 10.58 -2.64
CA GLY A 199 3.89 9.45 -1.78
C GLY A 199 5.38 9.49 -1.48
N TYR A 200 5.77 9.23 -0.24
CA TYR A 200 7.18 9.14 0.16
C TYR A 200 7.60 7.68 0.29
N PHE A 201 8.55 7.27 -0.55
CA PHE A 201 9.11 5.92 -0.59
C PHE A 201 10.46 5.90 0.11
N TYR A 202 10.55 5.10 1.17
CA TYR A 202 11.69 5.05 2.08
C TYR A 202 12.43 3.72 1.94
N TYR A 203 13.73 3.80 1.68
CA TYR A 203 14.61 2.65 1.48
C TYR A 203 15.70 2.69 2.54
N ALA A 204 15.76 1.68 3.41
CA ALA A 204 16.66 1.64 4.55
C ALA A 204 17.59 0.42 4.56
N HIS A 205 18.53 0.47 5.49
CA HIS A 205 19.55 -0.54 5.73
C HIS A 205 20.52 -0.72 4.57
N LEU A 206 20.73 0.32 3.77
CA LEU A 206 21.62 0.25 2.62
C LEU A 206 23.07 0.01 3.04
N ASP A 207 23.81 -0.69 2.20
CA ASP A 207 25.26 -0.82 2.31
C ASP A 207 25.97 0.44 1.83
N SER A 208 25.53 0.93 0.66
CA SER A 208 26.09 2.07 -0.05
C SER A 208 25.02 2.73 -0.90
N TYR A 209 25.22 4.03 -1.20
CA TYR A 209 24.40 4.77 -2.15
C TYR A 209 24.97 4.65 -3.56
N ALA A 210 24.09 4.81 -4.56
CA ALA A 210 24.52 5.22 -5.88
C ALA A 210 24.99 6.69 -5.86
N ASP A 211 25.47 7.18 -7.01
CA ASP A 211 25.80 8.59 -7.21
C ASP A 211 24.52 9.42 -7.39
N VAL A 212 23.76 9.56 -6.30
CA VAL A 212 22.47 10.28 -6.25
C VAL A 212 22.47 11.24 -5.07
N GLU A 213 21.99 12.48 -5.24
CA GLU A 213 22.01 13.51 -4.18
C GLU A 213 20.63 14.07 -3.82
N ILE A 214 20.51 14.66 -2.63
CA ILE A 214 19.25 15.31 -2.21
C ILE A 214 18.91 16.45 -3.18
N GLY A 215 17.66 16.48 -3.64
CA GLY A 215 17.15 17.44 -4.62
C GLY A 215 17.30 16.98 -6.07
N GLU A 216 17.94 15.85 -6.32
CA GLU A 216 18.03 15.24 -7.64
C GLU A 216 16.69 14.61 -8.06
N GLU A 217 16.32 14.80 -9.32
CA GLU A 217 15.21 14.06 -9.93
C GLU A 217 15.72 12.73 -10.47
N ILE A 218 14.97 11.67 -10.19
CA ILE A 218 15.28 10.30 -10.61
C ILE A 218 14.07 9.70 -11.32
N GLU A 219 14.34 8.76 -12.22
CA GLU A 219 13.33 7.96 -12.89
C GLU A 219 13.13 6.62 -12.16
N ALA A 220 11.95 6.04 -12.28
CA ALA A 220 11.69 4.71 -11.76
C ALA A 220 12.65 3.71 -12.41
N GLY A 221 13.29 2.88 -11.58
CA GLY A 221 14.29 1.93 -12.02
C GLY A 221 15.73 2.44 -11.94
N ASP A 222 15.95 3.73 -11.66
CA ASP A 222 17.28 4.25 -11.39
C ASP A 222 17.88 3.59 -10.14
N LEU A 223 19.17 3.29 -10.21
CA LEU A 223 19.93 2.73 -9.10
C LEU A 223 20.08 3.78 -8.00
N ILE A 224 19.65 3.45 -6.79
CA ILE A 224 19.74 4.35 -5.62
C ILE A 224 20.73 3.84 -4.57
N GLY A 225 21.12 2.57 -4.63
CA GLY A 225 22.13 2.00 -3.75
C GLY A 225 22.17 0.48 -3.79
N TYR A 226 22.78 -0.11 -2.77
CA TYR A 226 22.86 -1.56 -2.60
C TYR A 226 22.34 -2.00 -1.24
N MET A 227 21.69 -3.15 -1.21
CA MET A 227 21.13 -3.75 0.00
C MET A 227 22.23 -4.05 1.01
N GLY A 228 21.97 -3.79 2.29
CA GLY A 228 22.92 -4.01 3.36
C GLY A 228 22.25 -4.45 4.66
N ASP A 229 22.93 -4.20 5.76
CA ASP A 229 22.47 -4.48 7.13
C ASP A 229 22.85 -3.33 8.08
N SER A 230 22.92 -2.11 7.54
CA SER A 230 23.35 -0.94 8.29
C SER A 230 22.25 -0.47 9.24
N GLY A 231 22.60 -0.09 10.47
CA GLY A 231 21.67 0.44 11.46
C GLY A 231 21.86 -0.15 12.86
N TYR A 232 20.93 0.22 13.75
CA TYR A 232 20.88 -0.16 15.16
C TYR A 232 22.12 0.23 15.96
N GLY A 233 22.59 1.46 15.74
CA GLY A 233 23.71 2.05 16.47
C GLY A 233 24.10 3.43 15.97
N ASP A 234 25.34 3.80 16.27
CA ASP A 234 25.98 5.02 15.78
C ASP A 234 26.19 4.96 14.26
N GLU A 235 26.43 6.12 13.64
CA GLU A 235 26.60 6.25 12.19
C GLU A 235 27.64 5.27 11.63
N GLY A 236 27.26 4.54 10.58
CA GLY A 236 28.09 3.51 9.96
C GLY A 236 28.04 2.14 10.63
N THR A 237 27.22 1.93 11.67
CA THR A 237 27.04 0.60 12.28
C THR A 237 26.49 -0.41 11.28
N THR A 238 27.09 -1.59 11.22
CA THR A 238 26.66 -2.69 10.33
C THR A 238 26.67 -4.03 11.04
N GLY A 239 25.95 -5.02 10.50
CA GLY A 239 26.02 -6.42 10.95
C GLY A 239 25.26 -6.73 12.25
N LYS A 240 24.29 -5.89 12.62
CA LYS A 240 23.42 -6.10 13.80
C LYS A 240 22.21 -6.99 13.53
N PHE A 241 21.91 -7.23 12.26
CA PHE A 241 20.78 -8.04 11.76
C PHE A 241 21.11 -8.57 10.36
N PRO A 242 20.34 -9.52 9.81
CA PRO A 242 20.54 -10.03 8.45
C PRO A 242 20.41 -8.95 7.37
N VAL A 243 21.05 -9.18 6.23
CA VAL A 243 20.98 -8.30 5.06
C VAL A 243 19.57 -8.29 4.49
N HIS A 244 18.98 -7.10 4.41
CA HIS A 244 17.64 -6.89 3.87
C HIS A 244 17.45 -5.44 3.44
N LEU A 245 16.48 -5.21 2.56
CA LEU A 245 15.93 -3.88 2.32
C LEU A 245 14.71 -3.71 3.21
N HIS A 246 14.69 -2.67 4.04
CA HIS A 246 13.44 -2.21 4.65
C HIS A 246 12.82 -1.16 3.75
N LEU A 247 11.62 -1.45 3.25
CA LEU A 247 10.80 -0.52 2.47
C LEU A 247 9.71 0.06 3.38
N GLY A 248 9.55 1.38 3.36
CA GLY A 248 8.40 2.09 3.92
C GLY A 248 7.71 2.94 2.87
N ILE A 249 6.40 3.09 2.99
CA ILE A 249 5.61 4.03 2.18
C ILE A 249 4.87 4.93 3.16
N TYR A 250 4.99 6.24 2.95
CA TYR A 250 4.43 7.23 3.85
C TYR A 250 3.63 8.29 3.10
N LEU A 251 2.55 8.75 3.72
CA LEU A 251 1.79 9.91 3.28
C LEU A 251 2.07 11.05 4.24
N GLU A 252 2.54 12.17 3.70
CA GLU A 252 2.70 13.38 4.49
C GLU A 252 1.34 14.06 4.66
N GLU A 253 0.88 14.14 5.90
CA GLU A 253 -0.28 14.92 6.32
C GLU A 253 0.20 16.07 7.25
N PRO A 254 -0.56 17.17 7.41
CA PRO A 254 -0.05 18.38 8.07
C PRO A 254 0.49 18.19 9.49
N ASP A 255 -0.05 17.22 10.22
CA ASP A 255 0.24 16.99 11.64
C ASP A 255 1.00 15.69 11.90
N GLU A 256 1.07 14.77 10.93
CA GLU A 256 1.67 13.45 11.09
C GLU A 256 2.10 12.82 9.76
N GLU A 257 3.13 11.98 9.82
CA GLU A 257 3.51 11.09 8.73
C GLU A 257 2.76 9.77 8.88
N ILE A 258 1.95 9.40 7.89
CA ILE A 258 1.13 8.19 7.91
C ILE A 258 1.86 7.06 7.22
N SER A 259 2.26 6.04 7.97
CA SER A 259 2.82 4.83 7.39
C SER A 259 1.75 3.91 6.80
N ILE A 260 2.05 3.39 5.61
CA ILE A 260 1.23 2.43 4.85
C ILE A 260 2.01 1.13 4.70
N ASN A 261 1.31 -0.01 4.81
CA ASN A 261 1.86 -1.33 4.60
C ASN A 261 2.29 -1.53 3.13
N PRO A 262 3.61 -1.64 2.85
CA PRO A 262 4.09 -1.81 1.48
C PRO A 262 3.85 -3.22 0.91
N TYR A 263 3.47 -4.19 1.75
CA TYR A 263 3.38 -5.60 1.35
C TYR A 263 2.56 -5.80 0.07
N TRP A 264 1.33 -5.28 0.01
CA TRP A 264 0.45 -5.45 -1.15
C TRP A 264 0.93 -4.68 -2.39
N ILE A 265 1.65 -3.57 -2.20
CA ILE A 265 2.28 -2.81 -3.29
C ILE A 265 3.43 -3.64 -3.87
N LEU A 266 4.23 -4.29 -3.02
CA LEU A 266 5.28 -5.22 -3.44
C LEU A 266 4.70 -6.41 -4.20
N ARG A 267 3.61 -7.02 -3.68
CA ARG A 267 2.89 -8.10 -4.37
C ARG A 267 2.43 -7.67 -5.76
N TYR A 268 1.93 -6.45 -5.93
CA TYR A 268 1.58 -5.92 -7.23
C TYR A 268 2.80 -5.77 -8.15
N ALA A 269 3.91 -5.24 -7.63
CA ALA A 269 5.13 -4.95 -8.38
C ALA A 269 5.96 -6.19 -8.75
N GLU A 270 5.63 -7.40 -8.28
CA GLU A 270 6.41 -8.63 -8.54
C GLU A 270 6.59 -8.97 -10.02
N ASP A 271 5.66 -8.53 -10.88
CA ASP A 271 5.71 -8.75 -12.34
C ASP A 271 6.58 -7.70 -13.07
N SER A 272 7.06 -6.67 -12.34
CA SER A 272 7.86 -5.57 -12.87
C SER A 272 9.26 -5.55 -12.23
N LYS A 273 9.94 -6.69 -12.29
CA LYS A 273 11.32 -6.85 -11.81
C LYS A 273 12.32 -6.44 -12.89
N LEU A 274 13.35 -5.70 -12.48
CA LEU A 274 14.48 -5.34 -13.33
C LEU A 274 15.62 -6.35 -13.15
N PHE A 275 16.43 -6.51 -14.20
CA PHE A 275 17.52 -7.48 -14.23
C PHE A 275 18.80 -6.85 -14.78
N CYS A 276 19.90 -6.98 -14.04
CA CYS A 276 21.22 -6.48 -14.41
C CYS A 276 22.17 -7.62 -14.81
N ARG A 277 23.28 -7.26 -15.49
CA ARG A 277 24.38 -8.18 -15.82
C ARG A 277 25.65 -7.71 -15.14
N LYS A 278 26.56 -8.64 -14.84
CA LYS A 278 27.87 -8.33 -14.24
C LYS A 278 28.78 -7.42 -15.08
N SER A 279 28.45 -7.20 -16.35
CA SER A 279 29.19 -6.35 -17.29
C SER A 279 28.68 -4.92 -17.39
N ASP A 280 27.52 -4.64 -16.79
CA ASP A 280 26.85 -3.34 -16.79
C ASP A 280 27.32 -2.53 -15.57
#